data_AF-A0A7V9Q826-F1
#
_entry.id   AF-A0A7V9Q826-F1
#
_cell.length_a   1.000
_cell.length_b   1.000
_cell.length_c   1.000
_cell.angle_alpha   90.00
_cell.angle_beta   90.00
_cell.angle_gamma   90.00
#
_symmetry.space_group_name_H-M   'P 1'
#
loop_
_entity.id
_entity.type
_entity.pdbx_description
1 polymer ?
#
loop_
_entity_poly.entity_id
_entity_poly.type
_entity_poly.pdbx_seq_one_letter_code
_entity_poly.pdbx_strand_id
1 'polypeptide(L)'
;VAFSGTCEKMRRLDELLQLEIGERIKSLLTLYPQQDFALLDVIHPAASKGAGLAAVAAEYNLTREEVLAAGDNLNDLEMLHYAGTGVVMGNAEASLRAVEKFHLTATNDESGVAVAIEKFVLQKQKTEHRIQNTEYGTQETAVRNQKLES
;
A
#
# COMPACT_ATOMS: atom_id res chain seq x y z
N VAL A 1 19.44 -11.50 -2.33
CA VAL A 1 20.62 -10.82 -1.76
C VAL A 1 20.55 -9.35 -2.16
N ALA A 2 21.04 -8.44 -1.33
CA ALA A 2 21.05 -7.02 -1.65
C ALA A 2 22.49 -6.52 -1.80
N PHE A 3 22.73 -5.67 -2.80
CA PHE A 3 23.98 -4.95 -3.00
C PHE A 3 23.74 -3.44 -2.87
N SER A 4 24.78 -2.71 -2.49
CA SER A 4 24.70 -1.25 -2.38
C SER A 4 26.00 -0.60 -2.85
N GLY A 5 25.91 0.59 -3.45
CA GLY A 5 27.10 1.33 -3.89
C GLY A 5 26.72 2.59 -4.68
N THR A 6 27.67 3.10 -5.47
CA THR A 6 27.41 4.24 -6.36
C THR A 6 26.41 3.88 -7.45
N CYS A 7 25.72 4.90 -7.98
CA CYS A 7 24.72 4.70 -9.03
C CYS A 7 25.32 3.99 -10.25
N GLU A 8 26.53 4.42 -10.66
CA GLU A 8 27.25 3.82 -11.78
C GLU A 8 27.59 2.34 -11.53
N LYS A 9 28.14 2.01 -10.36
CA LYS A 9 28.54 0.64 -10.03
C LYS A 9 27.34 -0.30 -9.97
N MET A 10 26.22 0.15 -9.39
CA MET A 10 25.02 -0.69 -9.28
C MET A 10 24.33 -0.89 -10.63
N ARG A 11 24.29 0.12 -11.50
CA ARG A 11 23.84 -0.07 -12.90
C ARG A 11 24.71 -1.08 -13.63
N ARG A 12 26.03 -0.96 -13.48
CA ARG A 12 26.96 -1.87 -14.14
C ARG A 12 26.79 -3.31 -13.64
N LEU A 13 26.59 -3.49 -12.34
CA LEU A 13 26.33 -4.80 -11.75
C LEU A 13 25.00 -5.38 -12.25
N ASP A 14 23.94 -4.57 -12.31
CA ASP A 14 22.63 -4.97 -12.83
C ASP A 14 22.72 -5.45 -14.28
N GLU A 15 23.40 -4.70 -15.16
CA GLU A 15 23.66 -5.11 -16.54
C GLU A 15 24.38 -6.45 -16.64
N LEU A 16 25.44 -6.66 -15.84
CA LEU A 16 26.19 -7.91 -15.83
C LEU A 16 25.34 -9.08 -15.34
N LEU A 17 24.54 -8.86 -14.30
CA LEU A 17 23.63 -9.88 -13.78
C LEU A 17 22.56 -10.26 -14.81
N GLN A 18 22.02 -9.27 -15.53
CA GLN A 18 21.06 -9.53 -16.61
C GLN A 18 21.68 -10.29 -17.79
N LEU A 19 22.94 -10.00 -18.15
CA LEU A 19 23.65 -10.71 -19.22
C LEU A 19 24.01 -12.15 -18.85
N GLU A 20 24.52 -12.38 -17.64
CA GLU A 20 25.06 -13.68 -17.23
C GLU A 20 24.00 -14.62 -16.62
N ILE A 21 23.03 -14.06 -15.90
CA ILE A 21 22.03 -14.83 -15.15
C ILE A 21 20.65 -14.75 -15.80
N GLY A 22 20.29 -13.58 -16.34
CA GLY A 22 19.04 -13.34 -17.07
C GLY A 22 17.79 -13.63 -16.24
N GLU A 23 16.79 -14.23 -16.87
CA GLU A 23 15.46 -14.48 -16.29
C GLU A 23 15.44 -15.40 -15.07
N ARG A 24 16.58 -16.02 -14.71
CA ARG A 24 16.71 -16.84 -13.49
C ARG A 24 16.73 -16.00 -12.21
N ILE A 25 16.90 -14.68 -12.34
CA ILE A 25 16.79 -13.73 -11.24
C ILE A 25 15.87 -12.58 -11.63
N LYS A 26 15.34 -11.92 -10.62
CA LYS A 26 14.76 -10.59 -10.76
C LYS A 26 15.65 -9.62 -10.02
N SER A 27 16.09 -8.57 -10.70
CA SER A 27 16.83 -7.48 -10.11
C SER A 27 15.94 -6.25 -9.98
N LEU A 28 16.04 -5.56 -8.84
CA LEU A 28 15.33 -4.32 -8.57
C LEU A 28 16.36 -3.26 -8.17
N LEU A 29 16.55 -2.28 -9.06
CA LEU A 29 17.50 -1.19 -8.86
C LEU A 29 16.78 0.06 -8.36
N THR A 30 17.13 0.49 -7.15
CA THR A 30 16.68 1.77 -6.58
C THR A 30 17.84 2.76 -6.59
N LEU A 31 17.58 3.99 -7.05
CA LEU A 31 18.61 5.01 -7.27
C LEU A 31 18.32 6.26 -6.43
N TYR A 32 19.37 6.79 -5.82
CA TYR A 32 19.38 8.07 -5.12
C TYR A 32 20.46 8.97 -5.74
N PRO A 33 20.21 9.57 -6.92
CA PRO A 33 21.25 10.25 -7.69
C PRO A 33 21.91 11.42 -6.95
N GLN A 34 21.16 12.14 -6.13
CA GLN A 34 21.68 13.28 -5.36
C GLN A 34 22.74 12.87 -4.32
N GLN A 35 22.72 11.61 -3.89
CA GLN A 35 23.62 11.06 -2.89
C GLN A 35 24.69 10.14 -3.51
N ASP A 36 24.68 9.99 -4.84
CA ASP A 36 25.41 8.94 -5.58
C ASP A 36 25.33 7.58 -4.88
N PHE A 37 24.10 7.17 -4.54
CA PHE A 37 23.84 5.94 -3.81
C PHE A 37 22.75 5.11 -4.51
N ALA A 38 22.89 3.81 -4.49
CA ALA A 38 21.97 2.87 -5.11
C ALA A 38 21.91 1.55 -4.35
N LEU A 39 20.74 0.92 -4.41
CA LEU A 39 20.47 -0.41 -3.88
C LEU A 39 20.06 -1.32 -5.03
N LEU A 40 20.60 -2.53 -5.07
CA LEU A 40 20.25 -3.56 -6.03
C LEU A 40 19.82 -4.83 -5.30
N ASP A 41 18.52 -5.10 -5.32
CA ASP A 41 17.97 -6.34 -4.78
C ASP A 41 17.95 -7.41 -5.87
N VAL A 42 18.60 -8.53 -5.62
CA VAL A 42 18.56 -9.73 -6.46
C VAL A 42 17.74 -10.79 -5.75
N ILE A 43 16.58 -11.09 -6.32
CA ILE A 43 15.57 -11.99 -5.74
C ILE A 43 15.18 -13.09 -6.74
N HIS A 44 14.47 -14.09 -6.23
CA HIS A 44 13.88 -15.13 -7.08
C HIS A 44 12.90 -14.48 -8.08
N PRO A 45 12.82 -14.94 -9.35
CA PRO A 45 11.96 -14.32 -10.38
C PRO A 45 10.49 -14.18 -9.97
N ALA A 46 9.98 -15.18 -9.26
CA ALA A 46 8.60 -15.20 -8.76
C ALA A 46 8.39 -14.42 -7.45
N ALA A 47 9.45 -13.89 -6.82
CA ALA A 47 9.32 -13.15 -5.57
C ALA A 47 8.96 -11.69 -5.82
N SER A 48 8.02 -11.18 -5.01
CA SER A 48 7.67 -9.78 -4.95
C SER A 48 6.97 -9.43 -3.64
N LYS A 49 6.89 -8.13 -3.31
CA LYS A 49 6.08 -7.66 -2.18
C LYS A 49 4.60 -8.02 -2.35
N GLY A 50 4.09 -8.02 -3.58
CA GLY A 50 2.72 -8.43 -3.87
C GLY A 50 2.47 -9.91 -3.60
N ALA A 51 3.38 -10.80 -4.04
CA ALA A 51 3.29 -12.22 -3.76
C ALA A 51 3.37 -12.52 -2.24
N GLY A 52 4.27 -11.83 -1.53
CA GLY A 52 4.36 -11.94 -0.07
C GLY A 52 3.10 -11.47 0.64
N LEU A 53 2.56 -10.30 0.24
CA LEU A 53 1.32 -9.77 0.80
C LEU A 53 0.13 -10.69 0.54
N ALA A 54 0.05 -11.31 -0.65
CA ALA A 54 -0.98 -12.28 -0.98
C ALA A 54 -0.90 -13.54 -0.12
N ALA A 55 0.32 -14.06 0.12
CA ALA A 55 0.52 -15.21 0.99
C ALA A 55 0.09 -14.92 2.43
N VAL A 56 0.47 -13.75 2.98
CA VAL A 56 0.07 -13.33 4.32
C VAL A 56 -1.45 -13.16 4.40
N ALA A 57 -2.08 -12.49 3.43
CA ALA A 57 -3.52 -12.33 3.41
C ALA A 57 -4.25 -13.68 3.42
N ALA A 58 -3.78 -14.65 2.63
CA ALA A 58 -4.32 -16.01 2.61
C ALA A 58 -4.18 -16.73 3.96
N GLU A 59 -3.03 -16.60 4.64
CA GLU A 59 -2.80 -17.18 5.97
C GLU A 59 -3.81 -16.67 7.00
N TYR A 60 -4.18 -15.39 6.92
CA TYR A 60 -5.19 -14.76 7.78
C TYR A 60 -6.63 -14.88 7.27
N ASN A 61 -6.88 -15.61 6.18
CA ASN A 61 -8.19 -15.71 5.52
C ASN A 61 -8.79 -14.34 5.12
N LEU A 62 -7.94 -13.39 4.74
CA LEU A 62 -8.33 -12.08 4.27
C LEU A 62 -8.41 -12.05 2.74
N THR A 63 -9.46 -11.44 2.23
CA THR A 63 -9.58 -11.08 0.81
C THR A 63 -8.72 -9.88 0.50
N ARG A 64 -8.36 -9.69 -0.78
CA ARG A 64 -7.59 -8.51 -1.19
C ARG A 64 -8.33 -7.21 -0.86
N GLU A 65 -9.67 -7.20 -0.91
CA GLU A 65 -10.54 -6.06 -0.62
C GLU A 65 -10.39 -5.56 0.82
N GLU A 66 -9.98 -6.42 1.73
CA GLU A 66 -9.72 -6.12 3.14
C GLU A 66 -8.28 -5.62 3.40
N VAL A 67 -7.45 -5.59 2.36
CA VAL A 67 -6.05 -5.18 2.45
C VAL A 67 -5.87 -3.74 1.97
N LEU A 68 -5.25 -2.92 2.83
CA LEU A 68 -4.66 -1.64 2.47
C LEU A 68 -3.15 -1.80 2.37
N ALA A 69 -2.57 -1.32 1.28
CA ALA A 69 -1.12 -1.24 1.10
C ALA A 69 -0.70 0.22 0.86
N ALA A 70 0.36 0.65 1.51
CA ALA A 70 0.98 1.96 1.30
C ALA A 70 2.42 1.76 0.79
N GLY A 71 2.81 2.54 -0.23
CA GLY A 71 4.12 2.43 -0.85
C GLY A 71 4.54 3.71 -1.56
N ASP A 72 5.82 3.80 -1.91
CA ASP A 72 6.42 4.99 -2.47
C ASP A 72 7.39 4.72 -3.62
N ASN A 73 7.79 3.46 -3.82
CA ASN A 73 8.79 3.08 -4.81
C ASN A 73 8.31 1.99 -5.77
N LEU A 74 9.02 1.77 -6.88
CA LEU A 74 8.67 0.79 -7.91
C LEU A 74 8.60 -0.65 -7.39
N ASN A 75 9.35 -1.00 -6.35
CA ASN A 75 9.27 -2.33 -5.72
C ASN A 75 7.96 -2.54 -4.93
N ASP A 76 7.14 -1.49 -4.71
CA ASP A 76 5.83 -1.57 -4.07
C ASP A 76 4.68 -1.80 -5.06
N LEU A 77 4.93 -1.60 -6.36
CA LEU A 77 3.88 -1.55 -7.39
C LEU A 77 2.98 -2.79 -7.39
N GLU A 78 3.56 -3.99 -7.30
CA GLU A 78 2.79 -5.24 -7.27
C GLU A 78 1.91 -5.36 -6.01
N MET A 79 2.42 -4.92 -4.86
CA MET A 79 1.67 -4.90 -3.60
C MET A 79 0.52 -3.89 -3.66
N LEU A 80 0.77 -2.70 -4.22
CA LEU A 80 -0.25 -1.65 -4.42
C LEU A 80 -1.35 -2.11 -5.37
N HIS A 81 -1.00 -2.85 -6.43
CA HIS A 81 -1.98 -3.45 -7.33
C HIS A 81 -2.73 -4.64 -6.74
N TYR A 82 -2.10 -5.40 -5.84
CA TYR A 82 -2.73 -6.53 -5.15
C TYR A 82 -3.79 -6.04 -4.14
N ALA A 83 -3.46 -5.06 -3.31
CA ALA A 83 -4.37 -4.54 -2.30
C ALA A 83 -5.70 -4.05 -2.92
N GLY A 84 -6.78 -4.18 -2.17
CA GLY A 84 -8.07 -3.56 -2.49
C GLY A 84 -7.99 -2.04 -2.36
N THR A 85 -7.20 -1.56 -1.40
CA THR A 85 -6.91 -0.13 -1.22
C THR A 85 -5.40 0.11 -1.37
N GLY A 86 -4.96 0.49 -2.56
CA GLY A 86 -3.58 0.92 -2.82
C GLY A 86 -3.39 2.40 -2.55
N VAL A 87 -2.42 2.76 -1.73
CA VAL A 87 -2.10 4.13 -1.31
C VAL A 87 -0.66 4.48 -1.70
N VAL A 88 -0.48 5.57 -2.42
CA VAL A 88 0.83 6.10 -2.82
C VAL A 88 1.18 7.31 -1.96
N MET A 89 2.40 7.32 -1.41
CA MET A 89 2.90 8.42 -0.58
C MET A 89 3.18 9.70 -1.39
N GLY A 90 3.11 10.87 -0.76
CA GLY A 90 3.36 12.16 -1.43
C GLY A 90 4.79 12.29 -2.01
N ASN A 91 5.75 11.66 -1.35
CA ASN A 91 7.16 11.58 -1.73
C ASN A 91 7.47 10.44 -2.72
N ALA A 92 6.45 9.75 -3.24
CA ALA A 92 6.64 8.61 -4.11
C ALA A 92 7.19 8.96 -5.49
N GLU A 93 7.80 7.96 -6.12
CA GLU A 93 8.21 7.99 -7.52
C GLU A 93 7.11 8.55 -8.43
N ALA A 94 7.50 9.40 -9.39
CA ALA A 94 6.54 10.12 -10.23
C ALA A 94 5.64 9.17 -11.04
N SER A 95 6.19 8.03 -11.48
CA SER A 95 5.46 6.99 -12.19
C SER A 95 4.39 6.33 -11.32
N LEU A 96 4.62 6.17 -10.02
CA LEU A 96 3.61 5.65 -9.08
C LEU A 96 2.49 6.65 -8.86
N ARG A 97 2.82 7.94 -8.66
CA ARG A 97 1.82 9.00 -8.43
C ARG A 97 0.91 9.24 -9.64
N ALA A 98 1.36 8.87 -10.84
CA ALA A 98 0.59 8.99 -12.07
C ALA A 98 -0.45 7.86 -12.27
N VAL A 99 -0.43 6.80 -11.46
CA VAL A 99 -1.40 5.69 -11.57
C VAL A 99 -2.71 6.09 -10.92
N GLU A 100 -3.72 6.43 -11.73
CA GLU A 100 -5.04 6.92 -11.27
C GLU A 100 -5.77 5.96 -10.33
N LYS A 101 -5.46 4.66 -10.37
CA LYS A 101 -6.06 3.64 -9.51
C LYS A 101 -5.66 3.79 -8.03
N PHE A 102 -4.53 4.43 -7.74
CA PHE A 102 -4.02 4.54 -6.38
C PHE A 102 -4.48 5.84 -5.70
N HIS A 103 -4.63 5.78 -4.39
CA HIS A 103 -4.96 6.95 -3.59
C HIS A 103 -3.68 7.67 -3.17
N LEU A 104 -3.56 8.95 -3.50
CA LEU A 104 -2.46 9.77 -2.98
C LEU A 104 -2.71 10.14 -1.51
N THR A 105 -1.67 10.01 -0.68
CA THR A 105 -1.62 10.52 0.70
C THR A 105 -0.50 11.55 0.87
N ALA A 106 -0.32 12.10 2.07
CA ALA A 106 0.75 13.04 2.39
C ALA A 106 2.15 12.40 2.27
N THR A 107 3.21 13.21 2.38
CA THR A 107 4.58 12.68 2.39
C THR A 107 4.87 11.87 3.66
N ASN A 108 5.98 11.14 3.67
CA ASN A 108 6.49 10.46 4.85
C ASN A 108 6.77 11.46 6.01
N ASP A 109 7.30 12.65 5.71
CA ASP A 109 7.58 13.71 6.71
C ASP A 109 6.30 14.33 7.28
N GLU A 110 5.18 14.18 6.58
CA GLU A 110 3.85 14.68 6.97
C GLU A 110 2.94 13.56 7.49
N SER A 111 3.52 12.44 7.95
CA SER A 111 2.76 11.29 8.49
C SER A 111 1.75 10.69 7.51
N GLY A 112 2.09 10.61 6.21
CA GLY A 112 1.18 10.13 5.17
C GLY A 112 0.55 8.75 5.41
N VAL A 113 1.23 7.84 6.11
CA VAL A 113 0.64 6.55 6.51
C VAL A 113 -0.48 6.74 7.52
N ALA A 114 -0.31 7.62 8.52
CA ALA A 114 -1.35 7.91 9.51
C ALA A 114 -2.59 8.54 8.84
N VAL A 115 -2.37 9.50 7.94
CA VAL A 115 -3.45 10.14 7.15
C VAL A 115 -4.24 9.09 6.36
N ALA A 116 -3.56 8.12 5.75
CA ALA A 116 -4.20 7.05 5.02
C ALA A 116 -5.04 6.13 5.94
N ILE A 117 -4.48 5.73 7.09
CA ILE A 117 -5.19 4.91 8.08
C ILE A 117 -6.44 5.64 8.60
N GLU A 118 -6.32 6.92 8.95
CA GLU A 118 -7.46 7.72 9.39
C GLU A 118 -8.58 7.74 8.36
N LYS A 119 -8.24 8.00 7.09
CA LYS A 119 -9.19 8.09 5.99
C LYS A 119 -9.87 6.77 5.66
N PHE A 120 -9.11 5.69 5.53
CA PHE A 120 -9.61 4.43 4.96
C PHE A 120 -10.04 3.40 6.01
N VAL A 121 -9.50 3.47 7.22
CA VAL A 121 -9.74 2.50 8.29
C VAL A 121 -10.62 3.11 9.38
N LEU A 122 -10.22 4.25 9.94
CA LEU A 122 -10.87 4.81 11.14
C LEU A 122 -12.15 5.62 10.83
N GLN A 123 -12.21 6.29 9.68
CA GLN A 123 -13.40 7.08 9.30
C GLN A 123 -14.59 6.23 8.85
N LYS A 124 -14.38 5.03 8.29
CA LYS A 124 -15.48 4.10 7.95
C LYS A 124 -16.32 3.74 9.19
N GLN A 125 -15.67 3.54 10.33
CA GLN A 125 -16.33 3.18 11.59
C GLN A 125 -17.24 4.30 12.14
N LYS A 126 -16.90 5.59 11.91
CA LYS A 126 -17.74 6.72 12.34
C LYS A 126 -19.08 6.78 11.61
N THR A 127 -19.12 6.37 10.34
CA THR A 127 -20.37 6.34 9.56
C THR A 127 -21.27 5.18 9.99
N GLU A 128 -20.69 4.00 10.23
CA GLU A 128 -21.43 2.80 10.67
C GLU A 128 -21.99 2.94 12.09
N HIS A 129 -21.21 3.50 13.04
CA HIS A 129 -21.72 3.80 14.38
C HIS A 129 -22.77 4.91 14.40
N ARG A 130 -22.69 5.88 13.47
CA ARG A 130 -23.72 6.92 13.36
C ARG A 130 -25.04 6.35 12.83
N ILE A 131 -25.00 5.40 11.89
CA ILE A 131 -26.19 4.72 11.37
C ILE A 131 -26.87 3.88 12.47
N GLN A 132 -26.09 3.08 13.22
CA GLN A 132 -26.62 2.30 14.34
C GLN A 132 -27.29 3.18 15.41
N ASN A 133 -26.70 4.33 15.76
CA ASN A 133 -27.31 5.24 16.75
C ASN A 133 -28.59 5.93 16.26
N THR A 134 -28.77 6.16 14.95
CA THR A 134 -30.03 6.68 14.39
C THR A 134 -31.15 5.63 14.33
N GLU A 135 -30.84 4.35 14.13
CA GLU A 135 -31.85 3.27 14.10
C GLU A 135 -32.40 2.95 15.51
N TYR A 136 -31.57 2.99 16.55
CA TYR A 136 -32.04 2.86 17.93
C TYR A 136 -32.83 4.09 18.42
N GLY A 137 -32.40 5.31 18.06
CA GLY A 137 -33.11 6.54 18.45
C GLY A 137 -34.49 6.72 17.80
N THR A 138 -34.71 6.17 16.61
CA THR A 138 -36.02 6.21 15.93
C THR A 138 -37.01 5.20 16.51
N GLN A 139 -36.55 4.02 16.96
CA GLN A 139 -37.40 3.03 17.64
C GLN A 139 -37.85 3.53 19.02
N GLU A 140 -36.99 4.20 19.78
CA GLU A 140 -37.33 4.72 21.11
C GLU A 140 -38.36 5.87 21.05
N THR A 141 -38.30 6.68 19.99
CA THR A 141 -39.26 7.78 19.75
C THR A 141 -40.64 7.25 19.30
N ALA A 142 -40.67 6.17 18.50
CA ALA A 142 -41.92 5.54 18.05
C ALA A 142 -42.67 4.84 19.21
N VAL A 143 -41.95 4.14 20.09
CA VAL A 143 -42.54 3.46 21.27
C VAL A 143 -43.07 4.47 22.29
N ARG A 144 -42.43 5.65 22.41
CA ARG A 144 -42.88 6.71 23.33
C ARG A 144 -44.16 7.40 22.86
N ASN A 145 -44.35 7.57 21.56
CA ASN A 145 -45.56 8.19 21.01
C ASN A 145 -46.79 7.24 21.04
N GLN A 146 -46.59 5.93 20.90
CA GLN A 146 -47.69 4.96 21.05
C GLN A 146 -48.24 4.85 22.49
N LYS A 147 -47.44 5.22 23.51
CA LYS A 147 -47.84 5.18 24.92
C LYS A 147 -48.56 6.43 25.41
N LEU A 148 -48.61 7.48 24.59
CA LEU A 148 -49.29 8.74 24.90
C LEU A 148 -50.68 8.84 24.25
N GLU A 149 -51.03 7.90 23.38
CA GLU A 149 -52.33 7.82 22.68
C GLU A 149 -53.25 6.70 23.22
N SER A 150 -52.89 6.06 24.35
CA SER A 150 -53.66 5.04 25.07
C SER A 150 -53.99 5.49 26.49
#